data_AF-A0A2E5XGR9-F1
#
_entry.id   AF-A0A2E5XGR9-F1
#
_cell.length_a   1.000
_cell.length_b   1.000
_cell.length_c   1.000
_cell.angle_alpha   90.00
_cell.angle_beta   90.00
_cell.angle_gamma   90.00
#
_symmetry.space_group_name_H-M   'P 1'
#
loop_
_entity.id
_entity.type
_entity.pdbx_description
1 polymer ?
#
loop_
_entity_poly.entity_id
_entity_poly.type
_entity_poly.pdbx_seq_one_letter_code
_entity_poly.pdbx_strand_id
1 'polypeptide(L)'
;MHLSNRILLSAGLVFFLLPPEVEAVPTFEKNGEVMIPRKDFKTSADQISVSFRATRWGMYDLMFEGSSDRHPKATLNGQGPIKGRLASSDLQARGSETLPSGGYLGSFYLKKAGSCVIELEGASPGVRALRLVPACEGKAVVQQAGNPIELDARNCRISGVMLRYEPNPKKLCIGFWGNPNDYPVWDYTVASAGKYEVVVTQGCGRGAGGSRAVLETAGTALEFTVKDTGGYQNWDDVSLGEVTFEKAGPHKLTVKVLSKARGIMDIRRIVLKPVK
;
A
#
# COMPACT_ATOMS: atom_id res chain seq x y z
N MET A 1 -3.73 -71.23 33.48
CA MET A 1 -4.75 -70.48 32.71
C MET A 1 -5.10 -69.21 33.48
N HIS A 2 -4.60 -68.05 33.06
CA HIS A 2 -5.26 -66.76 33.32
C HIS A 2 -4.73 -65.75 32.30
N LEU A 3 -5.54 -65.47 31.28
CA LEU A 3 -5.38 -64.31 30.41
C LEU A 3 -5.86 -63.08 31.17
N SER A 4 -4.99 -62.08 31.35
CA SER A 4 -5.39 -60.75 31.80
C SER A 4 -5.62 -59.86 30.58
N ASN A 5 -6.89 -59.54 30.33
CA ASN A 5 -7.33 -58.55 29.35
C ASN A 5 -6.79 -57.15 29.71
N ARG A 6 -5.98 -56.56 28.84
CA ARG A 6 -5.68 -55.12 28.89
C ARG A 6 -6.74 -54.38 28.07
N ILE A 7 -7.61 -53.64 28.77
CA ILE A 7 -8.51 -52.65 28.17
C ILE A 7 -7.66 -51.42 27.85
N LEU A 8 -7.47 -51.11 26.56
CA LEU A 8 -7.01 -49.79 26.13
C LEU A 8 -8.18 -48.81 26.28
N LEU A 9 -8.09 -47.89 27.25
CA LEU A 9 -8.89 -46.67 27.22
C LEU A 9 -8.28 -45.71 26.19
N SER A 10 -9.00 -45.47 25.10
CA SER A 10 -8.73 -44.38 24.18
C SER A 10 -9.03 -43.05 24.88
N ALA A 11 -8.00 -42.22 25.06
CA ALA A 11 -8.19 -40.84 25.46
C ALA A 11 -8.86 -40.10 24.30
N GLY A 12 -10.16 -39.84 24.42
CA GLY A 12 -10.90 -38.98 23.51
C GLY A 12 -10.32 -37.57 23.56
N LEU A 13 -9.70 -37.14 22.46
CA LEU A 13 -9.26 -35.77 22.26
C LEU A 13 -10.52 -34.90 22.11
N VAL A 14 -10.96 -34.29 23.20
CA VAL A 14 -12.03 -33.28 23.17
C VAL A 14 -11.46 -32.05 22.47
N PHE A 15 -11.79 -31.87 21.20
CA PHE A 15 -11.65 -30.59 20.52
C PHE A 15 -12.56 -29.60 21.22
N PHE A 16 -12.01 -28.78 22.11
CA PHE A 16 -12.64 -27.52 22.48
C PHE A 16 -12.70 -26.67 21.20
N LEU A 17 -13.85 -26.66 20.56
CA LEU A 17 -14.22 -25.61 19.61
C LEU A 17 -14.22 -24.30 20.40
N LEU A 18 -13.08 -23.59 20.37
CA LEU A 18 -13.04 -22.19 20.76
C LEU A 18 -14.17 -21.50 19.98
N PRO A 19 -15.01 -20.69 20.65
CA PRO A 19 -16.02 -19.91 19.94
C PRO A 19 -15.32 -19.11 18.83
N PRO A 20 -15.94 -18.98 17.64
CA PRO A 20 -15.34 -18.22 16.56
C PRO A 20 -15.00 -16.84 17.10
N GLU A 21 -13.73 -16.48 17.01
CA GLU A 21 -13.26 -15.16 17.39
C GLU A 21 -14.09 -14.16 16.58
N VAL A 22 -14.85 -13.31 17.27
CA VAL A 22 -15.65 -12.26 16.60
C VAL A 22 -14.66 -11.33 15.91
N GLU A 23 -14.54 -11.48 14.59
CA GLU A 23 -13.71 -10.61 13.77
C GLU A 23 -14.35 -9.21 13.73
N ALA A 24 -13.51 -8.18 13.86
CA ALA A 24 -13.91 -6.80 13.64
C ALA A 24 -14.49 -6.61 12.23
N VAL A 25 -15.40 -5.65 12.10
CA VAL A 25 -15.98 -5.25 10.81
C VAL A 25 -15.44 -3.87 10.43
N PRO A 26 -14.20 -3.80 9.90
CA PRO A 26 -13.60 -2.54 9.50
C PRO A 26 -14.40 -1.87 8.39
N THR A 27 -14.26 -0.55 8.33
CA THR A 27 -14.64 0.22 7.13
C THR A 27 -13.46 0.19 6.16
N PHE A 28 -13.72 -0.25 4.92
CA PHE A 28 -12.75 -0.22 3.82
C PHE A 28 -13.06 0.96 2.92
N GLU A 29 -12.20 1.97 2.97
CA GLU A 29 -12.35 3.17 2.16
C GLU A 29 -11.95 2.93 0.70
N LYS A 30 -12.48 3.75 -0.20
CA LYS A 30 -12.19 3.64 -1.65
C LYS A 30 -10.71 3.84 -1.99
N ASN A 31 -9.99 4.61 -1.18
CA ASN A 31 -8.55 4.81 -1.33
C ASN A 31 -7.73 3.63 -0.76
N GLY A 32 -8.39 2.62 -0.16
CA GLY A 32 -7.75 1.44 0.40
C GLY A 32 -7.38 1.55 1.87
N GLU A 33 -7.75 2.64 2.54
CA GLU A 33 -7.63 2.74 3.98
C GLU A 33 -8.57 1.74 4.67
N VAL A 34 -8.09 1.18 5.79
CA VAL A 34 -8.88 0.31 6.66
C VAL A 34 -9.04 1.00 7.99
N MET A 35 -10.26 1.32 8.38
CA MET A 35 -10.57 1.93 9.67
C MET A 35 -11.23 0.89 10.58
N ILE A 36 -10.68 0.73 11.78
CA ILE A 36 -11.20 -0.16 12.82
C ILE A 36 -11.57 0.69 14.04
N PRO A 37 -12.86 0.87 14.36
CA PRO A 37 -13.29 1.66 15.50
C PRO A 37 -13.09 0.91 16.83
N ARG A 38 -12.96 1.66 17.94
CA ARG A 38 -12.74 1.10 19.29
C ARG A 38 -13.77 0.05 19.72
N LYS A 39 -15.01 0.12 19.25
CA LYS A 39 -16.06 -0.86 19.58
C LYS A 39 -15.67 -2.30 19.19
N ASP A 40 -14.74 -2.46 18.25
CA ASP A 40 -14.28 -3.77 17.77
C ASP A 40 -12.97 -4.22 18.46
N PHE A 41 -12.47 -3.44 19.43
CA PHE A 41 -11.25 -3.78 20.15
C PHE A 41 -11.55 -4.74 21.30
N LYS A 42 -10.68 -5.73 21.47
CA LYS A 42 -10.54 -6.47 22.73
C LYS A 42 -9.52 -5.74 23.59
N THR A 43 -9.93 -5.31 24.78
CA THR A 43 -9.08 -4.54 25.69
C THR A 43 -8.81 -5.31 26.98
N SER A 44 -7.56 -5.37 27.41
CA SER A 44 -7.15 -5.71 28.78
C SER A 44 -6.47 -4.49 29.42
N ALA A 45 -5.95 -4.63 30.64
CA ALA A 45 -5.40 -3.51 31.42
C ALA A 45 -4.32 -2.68 30.68
N ASP A 46 -3.50 -3.30 29.82
CA ASP A 46 -2.42 -2.63 29.08
C ASP A 46 -2.30 -3.08 27.61
N GLN A 47 -3.32 -3.78 27.09
CA GLN A 47 -3.28 -4.36 25.76
C GLN A 47 -4.57 -4.09 24.99
N ILE A 48 -4.43 -3.76 23.71
CA ILE A 48 -5.50 -3.79 22.72
C ILE A 48 -5.18 -4.91 21.74
N SER A 49 -6.18 -5.73 21.41
CA SER A 49 -6.09 -6.70 20.32
C SER A 49 -7.29 -6.54 19.40
N VAL A 50 -7.05 -6.61 18.10
CA VAL A 50 -8.12 -6.66 17.10
C VAL A 50 -7.78 -7.65 16.00
N SER A 51 -8.73 -8.55 15.74
CA SER A 51 -8.70 -9.49 14.61
C SER A 51 -9.63 -8.98 13.50
N PHE A 52 -9.18 -8.92 12.26
CA PHE A 52 -9.99 -8.53 11.11
C PHE A 52 -9.53 -9.26 9.84
N ARG A 53 -10.35 -9.25 8.79
CA ARG A 53 -10.01 -9.88 7.50
C ARG A 53 -9.54 -8.86 6.48
N ALA A 54 -8.23 -8.77 6.26
CA ALA A 54 -7.66 -7.90 5.22
C ALA A 54 -8.03 -8.39 3.81
N THR A 55 -8.43 -7.46 2.95
CA THR A 55 -8.84 -7.75 1.56
C THR A 55 -7.69 -7.65 0.55
N ARG A 56 -6.61 -6.95 0.91
CA ARG A 56 -5.47 -6.68 0.04
C ARG A 56 -4.15 -6.72 0.80
N TRP A 57 -3.19 -7.48 0.27
CA TRP A 57 -1.81 -7.51 0.76
C TRP A 57 -1.04 -6.24 0.38
N GLY A 58 0.10 -5.99 1.02
CA GLY A 58 0.98 -4.87 0.71
C GLY A 58 1.42 -4.13 1.96
N MET A 59 2.10 -3.00 1.76
CA MET A 59 2.55 -2.13 2.85
C MET A 59 1.44 -1.17 3.30
N TYR A 60 1.31 -1.03 4.61
CA TYR A 60 0.41 -0.07 5.25
C TYR A 60 1.13 0.65 6.38
N ASP A 61 0.92 1.95 6.50
CA ASP A 61 1.23 2.72 7.71
C ASP A 61 0.09 2.49 8.71
N LEU A 62 0.41 1.98 9.90
CA LEU A 62 -0.54 1.83 11.00
C LEU A 62 -0.55 3.11 11.84
N MET A 63 -1.74 3.66 12.00
CA MET A 63 -2.03 4.86 12.79
C MET A 63 -3.05 4.51 13.87
N PHE A 64 -3.05 5.26 14.97
CA PHE A 64 -4.17 5.29 15.91
C PHE A 64 -4.79 6.67 15.98
N GLU A 65 -6.09 6.77 16.24
CA GLU A 65 -6.76 8.04 16.58
C GLU A 65 -7.05 8.11 18.08
N GLY A 66 -6.97 9.30 18.67
CA GLY A 66 -7.20 9.51 20.11
C GLY A 66 -5.93 9.85 20.88
N SER A 67 -5.90 9.52 22.17
CA SER A 67 -4.78 9.80 23.07
C SER A 67 -4.18 8.52 23.62
N SER A 68 -2.90 8.60 24.00
CA SER A 68 -2.18 7.52 24.65
C SER A 68 -1.13 8.14 25.57
N ASP A 69 -1.06 7.68 26.82
CA ASP A 69 -0.14 8.24 27.83
C ASP A 69 1.31 7.93 27.50
N ARG A 70 1.53 6.83 26.78
CA ARG A 70 2.82 6.41 26.22
C ARG A 70 2.63 6.01 24.78
N HIS A 71 3.68 6.04 23.98
CA HIS A 71 3.63 5.57 22.59
C HIS A 71 3.42 4.04 22.57
N PRO A 72 2.29 3.53 22.04
CA PRO A 72 2.01 2.09 22.05
C PRO A 72 2.98 1.34 21.14
N LYS A 73 3.42 0.17 21.57
CA LYS A 73 4.12 -0.77 20.68
C LYS A 73 3.08 -1.55 19.90
N ALA A 74 3.20 -1.53 18.57
CA ALA A 74 2.27 -2.25 17.71
C ALA A 74 2.93 -3.48 17.08
N THR A 75 2.16 -4.57 17.00
CA THR A 75 2.47 -5.74 16.17
C THR A 75 1.35 -5.95 15.15
N LEU A 76 1.71 -6.53 14.00
CA LEU A 76 0.77 -7.04 13.02
C LEU A 76 1.12 -8.51 12.76
N ASN A 77 0.20 -9.42 13.09
CA ASN A 77 0.42 -10.86 13.06
C ASN A 77 1.68 -11.28 13.86
N GLY A 78 1.86 -10.68 15.03
CA GLY A 78 3.01 -10.90 15.92
C GLY A 78 4.34 -10.35 15.40
N GLN A 79 4.35 -9.59 14.30
CA GLN A 79 5.55 -8.95 13.76
C GLN A 79 5.55 -7.45 14.09
N GLY A 80 6.71 -6.94 14.53
CA GLY A 80 6.90 -5.50 14.69
C GLY A 80 6.96 -4.76 13.34
N PRO A 81 7.01 -3.41 13.37
CA PRO A 81 7.01 -2.62 12.16
C PRO A 81 8.30 -2.80 11.35
N ILE A 82 8.18 -2.80 10.02
CA ILE A 82 9.32 -2.79 9.09
C ILE A 82 10.04 -1.44 9.15
N LYS A 83 9.25 -0.37 9.25
CA LYS A 83 9.75 0.98 9.51
C LYS A 83 9.12 1.43 10.81
N GLY A 84 9.94 1.52 11.85
CA GLY A 84 9.53 2.05 13.16
C GLY A 84 9.19 3.54 13.08
N ARG A 85 9.28 4.24 14.22
CA ARG A 85 8.93 5.66 14.33
C ARG A 85 9.63 6.49 13.23
N LEU A 86 8.82 7.13 12.38
CA LEU A 86 9.31 8.09 11.39
C LEU A 86 9.74 9.38 12.11
N ALA A 87 10.78 10.03 11.59
CA ALA A 87 11.06 11.41 11.98
C ALA A 87 9.91 12.31 11.51
N SER A 88 9.65 13.41 12.22
CA SER A 88 8.60 14.38 11.86
C SER A 88 8.76 14.93 10.43
N SER A 89 9.99 15.02 9.93
CA SER A 89 10.32 15.39 8.55
C SER A 89 9.81 14.39 7.51
N ASP A 90 9.84 13.09 7.80
CA ASP A 90 9.41 12.04 6.88
C ASP A 90 7.88 11.95 6.79
N LEU A 91 7.21 12.36 7.87
CA LEU A 91 5.75 12.50 7.95
C LEU A 91 5.25 13.70 7.13
N GLN A 92 5.98 14.83 7.13
CA GLN A 92 5.67 16.01 6.31
C GLN A 92 5.94 15.79 4.81
N ALA A 93 6.97 15.02 4.46
CA ALA A 93 7.32 14.71 3.08
C ALA A 93 6.32 13.77 2.37
N ARG A 94 5.48 13.05 3.12
CA ARG A 94 4.44 12.14 2.58
C ARG A 94 3.17 12.84 2.08
N GLY A 95 3.18 14.18 2.04
CA GLY A 95 2.05 14.99 1.59
C GLY A 95 1.19 15.41 2.79
N SER A 96 1.23 16.70 3.07
CA SER A 96 0.51 17.43 4.12
C SER A 96 -1.01 17.55 3.85
N GLU A 97 -1.64 16.55 3.26
CA GLU A 97 -3.11 16.48 3.19
C GLU A 97 -3.58 15.45 4.21
N THR A 98 -3.64 15.91 5.47
CA THR A 98 -4.20 15.24 6.65
C THR A 98 -3.48 13.96 7.11
N LEU A 99 -2.36 14.10 7.83
CA LEU A 99 -2.09 13.11 8.87
C LEU A 99 -3.27 13.18 9.85
N PRO A 100 -4.02 12.08 10.06
CA PRO A 100 -5.14 12.09 11.00
C PRO A 100 -4.69 12.57 12.38
N SER A 101 -5.58 13.21 13.13
CA SER A 101 -5.36 13.51 14.55
C SER A 101 -5.14 12.21 15.32
N GLY A 102 -3.87 11.81 15.45
CA GLY A 102 -3.51 10.44 15.76
C GLY A 102 -2.01 10.18 15.74
N GLY A 103 -1.58 9.09 16.36
CA GLY A 103 -0.17 8.72 16.42
C GLY A 103 0.20 7.65 15.39
N TYR A 104 1.38 7.80 14.78
CA TYR A 104 1.97 6.81 13.88
C TYR A 104 2.61 5.67 14.68
N LEU A 105 2.26 4.42 14.35
CA LEU A 105 2.72 3.21 15.03
C LEU A 105 3.78 2.43 14.23
N GLY A 106 3.94 2.72 12.93
CA GLY A 106 4.93 2.09 12.07
C GLY A 106 4.36 1.63 10.73
N SER A 107 5.24 1.28 9.79
CA SER A 107 4.84 0.63 8.54
C SER A 107 4.90 -0.88 8.69
N PHE A 108 3.86 -1.57 8.28
CA PHE A 108 3.71 -3.01 8.36
C PHE A 108 3.37 -3.60 7.00
N TYR A 109 3.86 -4.81 6.72
CA TYR A 109 3.56 -5.50 5.47
C TYR A 109 2.61 -6.68 5.70
N LEU A 110 1.44 -6.60 5.07
CA LEU A 110 0.51 -7.72 4.98
C LEU A 110 0.97 -8.66 3.87
N LYS A 111 1.36 -9.88 4.21
CA LYS A 111 1.90 -10.87 3.25
C LYS A 111 0.84 -11.48 2.33
N LYS A 112 -0.42 -11.52 2.77
CA LYS A 112 -1.56 -12.08 2.05
C LYS A 112 -2.86 -11.43 2.53
N ALA A 113 -3.91 -11.55 1.72
CA ALA A 113 -5.27 -11.29 2.19
C ALA A 113 -5.72 -12.40 3.17
N GLY A 114 -6.66 -12.07 4.06
CA GLY A 114 -7.20 -12.99 5.06
C GLY A 114 -7.09 -12.46 6.48
N SER A 115 -7.20 -13.36 7.45
CA SER A 115 -7.18 -13.04 8.87
C SER A 115 -5.88 -12.33 9.27
N CYS A 116 -6.03 -11.24 9.99
CA CYS A 116 -4.99 -10.36 10.47
C CYS A 116 -5.28 -9.98 11.93
N VAL A 117 -4.25 -9.94 12.76
CA VAL A 117 -4.34 -9.50 14.16
C VAL A 117 -3.41 -8.31 14.37
N ILE A 118 -3.95 -7.20 14.87
CA ILE A 118 -3.16 -6.07 15.38
C ILE A 118 -3.18 -6.14 16.89
N GLU A 119 -2.02 -6.03 17.51
CA GLU A 119 -1.89 -5.94 18.96
C GLU A 119 -1.16 -4.65 19.31
N LEU A 120 -1.68 -3.91 20.26
CA LEU A 120 -0.99 -2.79 20.89
C LEU A 120 -0.66 -3.15 22.33
N GLU A 121 0.60 -2.97 22.70
CA GLU A 121 1.09 -3.05 24.08
C GLU A 121 1.39 -1.63 24.59
N GLY A 122 0.88 -1.30 25.78
CA GLY A 122 1.04 -0.01 26.42
C GLY A 122 -0.26 0.80 26.48
N ALA A 123 -0.49 1.39 27.66
CA ALA A 123 -1.69 2.10 28.12
C ALA A 123 -2.32 2.97 27.04
N SER A 124 -3.32 2.40 26.36
CA SER A 124 -4.05 3.00 25.25
C SER A 124 -5.57 3.12 25.53
N PRO A 125 -6.04 3.46 26.75
CA PRO A 125 -7.46 3.64 27.00
C PRO A 125 -8.06 4.76 26.13
N GLY A 126 -7.26 5.76 25.76
CA GLY A 126 -7.67 6.87 24.90
C GLY A 126 -7.65 6.57 23.39
N VAL A 127 -7.19 5.39 22.96
CA VAL A 127 -7.18 5.02 21.53
C VAL A 127 -8.59 4.68 21.07
N ARG A 128 -9.11 5.46 20.12
CA ARG A 128 -10.50 5.43 19.65
C ARG A 128 -10.67 4.72 18.30
N ALA A 129 -9.61 4.63 17.51
CA ALA A 129 -9.63 3.89 16.24
C ALA A 129 -8.20 3.49 15.84
N LEU A 130 -8.10 2.45 15.02
CA LEU A 130 -6.89 2.10 14.28
C LEU A 130 -7.14 2.33 12.80
N ARG A 131 -6.12 2.82 12.10
CA ARG A 131 -6.16 3.06 10.65
C ARG A 131 -4.95 2.43 9.99
N LEU A 132 -5.17 1.57 9.00
CA LEU A 132 -4.15 1.11 8.09
C LEU A 132 -4.25 1.94 6.81
N VAL A 133 -3.22 2.74 6.53
CA VAL A 133 -3.15 3.59 5.34
C VAL A 133 -2.20 2.98 4.33
N PRO A 134 -2.60 2.76 3.06
CA PRO A 134 -1.70 2.20 2.06
C PRO A 134 -0.41 3.02 1.93
N ALA A 135 0.73 2.35 1.99
CA ALA A 135 2.04 2.99 2.03
C ALA A 135 2.96 2.46 0.93
N CYS A 136 4.00 3.24 0.60
CA CYS A 136 5.01 2.82 -0.36
C CYS A 136 6.00 1.81 0.25
N GLU A 137 6.46 0.87 -0.56
CA GLU A 137 7.47 -0.15 -0.20
C GLU A 137 8.91 0.31 -0.47
N GLY A 138 9.04 1.41 -1.20
CA GLY A 138 10.29 2.05 -1.57
C GLY A 138 10.72 3.14 -0.59
N LYS A 139 11.48 4.08 -1.15
CA LYS A 139 12.00 5.26 -0.48
C LYS A 139 11.42 6.52 -1.11
N ALA A 140 11.56 7.65 -0.43
CA ALA A 140 11.29 8.95 -1.05
C ALA A 140 12.17 9.12 -2.29
N VAL A 141 11.62 9.68 -3.36
CA VAL A 141 12.36 9.95 -4.59
C VAL A 141 12.81 11.40 -4.56
N VAL A 142 14.13 11.61 -4.59
CA VAL A 142 14.72 12.94 -4.70
C VAL A 142 15.62 12.92 -5.93
N GLN A 143 15.36 13.84 -6.85
CA GLN A 143 16.17 14.00 -8.04
C GLN A 143 17.60 14.40 -7.64
N GLN A 144 18.58 13.76 -8.26
CA GLN A 144 19.94 14.31 -8.33
C GLN A 144 19.97 15.38 -9.43
N ALA A 145 20.41 16.60 -9.12
CA ALA A 145 20.32 17.73 -10.03
C ALA A 145 20.87 17.40 -11.43
N GLY A 146 20.09 17.71 -12.47
CA GLY A 146 20.42 17.42 -13.88
C GLY A 146 20.24 15.97 -14.33
N ASN A 147 19.95 15.02 -13.43
CA ASN A 147 19.72 13.62 -13.77
C ASN A 147 18.23 13.32 -14.01
N PRO A 148 17.89 12.20 -14.70
CA PRO A 148 16.53 11.71 -14.77
C PRO A 148 15.92 11.44 -13.38
N ILE A 149 14.61 11.66 -13.28
CA ILE A 149 13.83 11.32 -12.08
C ILE A 149 13.28 9.91 -12.28
N GLU A 150 13.67 9.00 -11.41
CA GLU A 150 13.28 7.58 -11.48
C GLU A 150 12.15 7.28 -10.49
N LEU A 151 10.96 7.01 -11.03
CA LEU A 151 9.76 6.68 -10.27
C LEU A 151 9.43 5.20 -10.44
N ASP A 152 10.21 4.34 -9.78
CA ASP A 152 9.94 2.90 -9.75
C ASP A 152 8.59 2.60 -9.09
N ALA A 153 7.93 1.52 -9.51
CA ALA A 153 6.64 1.08 -8.98
C ALA A 153 6.63 0.95 -7.44
N ARG A 154 7.72 0.47 -6.83
CA ARG A 154 7.83 0.33 -5.36
C ARG A 154 7.74 1.66 -4.60
N ASN A 155 8.07 2.77 -5.25
CA ASN A 155 8.14 4.09 -4.62
C ASN A 155 6.76 4.77 -4.55
N CYS A 156 5.73 4.23 -5.21
CA CYS A 156 4.38 4.77 -5.11
C CYS A 156 3.64 4.25 -3.87
N ARG A 157 2.68 5.03 -3.38
CA ARG A 157 1.55 4.51 -2.62
C ARG A 157 0.40 4.22 -3.59
N ILE A 158 -0.52 3.36 -3.19
CA ILE A 158 -1.73 3.09 -3.97
C ILE A 158 -2.93 3.75 -3.31
N SER A 159 -3.68 4.54 -4.08
CA SER A 159 -5.05 4.91 -3.74
C SER A 159 -5.99 3.93 -4.45
N GLY A 160 -6.58 3.00 -3.73
CA GLY A 160 -7.48 2.00 -4.32
C GLY A 160 -7.64 0.75 -3.47
N VAL A 161 -8.39 -0.23 -3.97
CA VAL A 161 -8.72 -1.48 -3.23
C VAL A 161 -8.19 -2.75 -3.89
N MET A 162 -7.82 -2.71 -5.18
CA MET A 162 -7.26 -3.82 -5.94
C MET A 162 -5.86 -3.56 -6.49
N LEU A 163 -5.51 -2.36 -6.92
CA LEU A 163 -4.15 -2.08 -7.38
C LEU A 163 -3.16 -2.29 -6.22
N ARG A 164 -1.98 -2.83 -6.53
CA ARG A 164 -0.93 -3.10 -5.55
C ARG A 164 0.43 -3.20 -6.22
N TYR A 165 1.50 -2.95 -5.46
CA TYR A 165 2.83 -3.31 -5.89
C TYR A 165 3.04 -4.82 -5.79
N GLU A 166 3.72 -5.38 -6.78
CA GLU A 166 4.08 -6.80 -6.86
C GLU A 166 5.59 -6.98 -6.63
N PRO A 167 6.02 -7.31 -5.40
CA PRO A 167 7.44 -7.36 -5.04
C PRO A 167 8.20 -8.58 -5.59
N ASN A 168 7.53 -9.43 -6.38
CA ASN A 168 8.21 -10.56 -7.03
C ASN A 168 9.34 -10.01 -7.92
N PRO A 169 10.60 -10.44 -7.75
CA PRO A 169 11.74 -9.93 -8.53
C PRO A 169 11.59 -10.07 -10.04
N LYS A 170 10.75 -10.99 -10.52
CA LYS A 170 10.44 -11.17 -11.95
C LYS A 170 9.46 -10.12 -12.50
N LYS A 171 8.74 -9.42 -11.62
CA LYS A 171 7.70 -8.42 -11.95
C LYS A 171 8.18 -7.00 -11.62
N LEU A 172 8.30 -6.70 -10.33
CA LEU A 172 8.67 -5.37 -9.81
C LEU A 172 7.80 -4.24 -10.38
N CYS A 173 6.49 -4.47 -10.48
CA CYS A 173 5.52 -3.55 -11.07
C CYS A 173 4.38 -3.23 -10.10
N ILE A 174 3.62 -2.18 -10.37
CA ILE A 174 2.23 -2.13 -9.92
C ILE A 174 1.40 -2.98 -10.87
N GLY A 175 0.56 -3.83 -10.30
CA GLY A 175 -0.27 -4.78 -11.03
C GLY A 175 -1.58 -5.05 -10.28
N PHE A 176 -2.30 -6.09 -10.69
CA PHE A 176 -3.68 -6.34 -10.23
C PHE A 176 -4.63 -5.17 -10.50
N TRP A 177 -4.37 -4.40 -11.57
CA TRP A 177 -5.17 -3.23 -11.91
C TRP A 177 -6.49 -3.63 -12.59
N GLY A 178 -7.43 -4.11 -11.78
CA GLY A 178 -8.77 -4.51 -12.23
C GLY A 178 -9.81 -3.42 -12.09
N ASN A 179 -9.68 -2.57 -11.06
CA ASN A 179 -10.61 -1.48 -10.74
C ASN A 179 -10.11 -0.15 -11.35
N PRO A 180 -10.86 0.49 -12.26
CA PRO A 180 -10.45 1.76 -12.87
C PRO A 180 -10.41 2.95 -11.89
N ASN A 181 -11.04 2.82 -10.72
CA ASN A 181 -10.98 3.86 -9.67
C ASN A 181 -9.69 3.80 -8.84
N ASP A 182 -8.90 2.74 -8.98
CA ASP A 182 -7.61 2.65 -8.31
C ASP A 182 -6.53 3.38 -9.13
N TYR A 183 -5.58 4.01 -8.46
CA TYR A 183 -4.44 4.68 -9.10
C TYR A 183 -3.20 4.71 -8.19
N PRO A 184 -1.99 4.62 -8.76
CA PRO A 184 -0.75 4.86 -8.05
C PRO A 184 -0.52 6.36 -7.85
N VAL A 185 0.20 6.69 -6.78
CA VAL A 185 0.67 8.05 -6.51
C VAL A 185 2.13 8.02 -6.09
N TRP A 186 2.96 8.76 -6.83
CA TRP A 186 4.34 9.03 -6.46
C TRP A 186 4.47 10.44 -5.91
N ASP A 187 5.08 10.57 -4.74
CA ASP A 187 5.58 11.84 -4.23
C ASP A 187 7.10 11.87 -4.46
N TYR A 188 7.61 12.97 -5.01
CA TYR A 188 9.02 13.10 -5.37
C TYR A 188 9.48 14.56 -5.34
N THR A 189 10.78 14.77 -5.24
CA THR A 189 11.39 16.11 -5.23
C THR A 189 12.18 16.34 -6.49
N VAL A 190 11.85 17.41 -7.20
CA VAL A 190 12.60 17.93 -8.36
C VAL A 190 13.69 18.86 -7.83
N ALA A 191 14.94 18.62 -8.23
CA ALA A 191 16.11 19.44 -7.89
C ALA A 191 16.47 20.44 -8.99
N SER A 192 16.08 20.17 -10.23
CA SER A 192 16.37 21.03 -11.38
C SER A 192 15.07 21.40 -12.11
N ALA A 193 14.73 22.69 -12.11
CA ALA A 193 13.68 23.20 -12.98
C ALA A 193 14.01 22.96 -14.46
N GLY A 194 13.00 22.89 -15.31
CA GLY A 194 13.16 22.68 -16.75
C GLY A 194 12.14 21.72 -17.33
N LYS A 195 12.35 21.36 -18.60
CA LYS A 195 11.48 20.47 -19.37
C LYS A 195 11.96 19.02 -19.26
N TYR A 196 11.02 18.09 -19.15
CA TYR A 196 11.29 16.68 -19.02
C TYR A 196 10.39 15.85 -19.94
N GLU A 197 10.97 14.94 -20.71
CA GLU A 197 10.25 13.87 -21.38
C GLU A 197 9.74 12.87 -20.35
N VAL A 198 8.46 12.50 -20.41
CA VAL A 198 7.84 11.49 -19.56
C VAL A 198 7.78 10.17 -20.31
N VAL A 199 8.44 9.15 -19.77
CA VAL A 199 8.42 7.78 -20.31
C VAL A 199 7.84 6.82 -19.29
N VAL A 200 6.83 6.04 -19.69
CA VAL A 200 6.23 4.99 -18.87
C VAL A 200 6.67 3.63 -19.40
N THR A 201 7.25 2.80 -18.54
CA THR A 201 7.50 1.38 -18.82
C THR A 201 6.25 0.58 -18.41
N GLN A 202 5.45 0.17 -19.39
CA GLN A 202 4.19 -0.55 -19.18
C GLN A 202 4.26 -2.00 -19.68
N GLY A 203 3.39 -2.85 -19.15
CA GLY A 203 3.09 -4.17 -19.69
C GLY A 203 1.57 -4.36 -19.78
N CYS A 204 1.09 -5.01 -20.83
CA CYS A 204 -0.33 -5.29 -21.01
C CYS A 204 -0.53 -6.66 -21.67
N GLY A 205 -1.54 -7.39 -21.21
CA GLY A 205 -1.87 -8.71 -21.75
C GLY A 205 -2.21 -8.69 -23.24
N ARG A 206 -1.96 -9.83 -23.91
CA ARG A 206 -2.30 -10.04 -25.32
C ARG A 206 -3.78 -9.77 -25.59
N GLY A 207 -4.05 -8.92 -26.57
CA GLY A 207 -5.38 -8.46 -26.94
C GLY A 207 -6.09 -7.68 -25.85
N ALA A 208 -5.35 -7.13 -24.87
CA ALA A 208 -5.91 -6.40 -23.74
C ALA A 208 -5.62 -4.89 -23.74
N GLY A 209 -4.82 -4.41 -24.71
CA GLY A 209 -4.54 -2.98 -24.88
C GLY A 209 -5.78 -2.15 -25.27
N GLY A 210 -5.60 -0.84 -25.38
CA GLY A 210 -6.65 0.11 -25.77
C GLY A 210 -7.33 0.84 -24.61
N SER A 211 -7.00 0.54 -23.36
CA SER A 211 -7.41 1.40 -22.23
C SER A 211 -6.82 2.80 -22.41
N ARG A 212 -7.57 3.83 -22.04
CA ARG A 212 -7.07 5.21 -21.96
C ARG A 212 -6.75 5.55 -20.53
N ALA A 213 -5.61 6.19 -20.33
CA ALA A 213 -5.14 6.66 -19.04
C ALA A 213 -4.63 8.09 -19.16
N VAL A 214 -4.51 8.75 -18.02
CA VAL A 214 -3.92 10.08 -17.89
C VAL A 214 -2.85 10.04 -16.82
N LEU A 215 -1.67 10.55 -17.16
CA LEU A 215 -0.61 10.85 -16.20
C LEU A 215 -0.67 12.34 -15.87
N GLU A 216 -0.77 12.66 -14.58
CA GLU A 216 -0.85 14.05 -14.11
C GLU A 216 0.35 14.37 -13.21
N THR A 217 1.10 15.42 -13.55
CA THR A 217 2.14 16.00 -12.69
C THR A 217 2.44 17.45 -13.10
N ALA A 218 2.94 18.27 -12.18
CA ALA A 218 3.31 19.67 -12.43
C ALA A 218 2.18 20.54 -13.05
N GLY A 219 0.91 20.18 -12.83
CA GLY A 219 -0.24 20.84 -13.46
C GLY A 219 -0.48 20.42 -14.92
N THR A 220 0.33 19.53 -15.49
CA THR A 220 0.16 18.96 -16.83
C THR A 220 -0.54 17.60 -16.75
N ALA A 221 -1.46 17.35 -17.69
CA ALA A 221 -2.11 16.07 -17.92
C ALA A 221 -1.66 15.51 -19.29
N LEU A 222 -1.07 14.32 -19.28
CA LEU A 222 -0.64 13.59 -20.47
C LEU A 222 -1.55 12.36 -20.65
N GLU A 223 -2.52 12.47 -21.55
CA GLU A 223 -3.37 11.34 -21.91
C GLU A 223 -2.66 10.38 -22.87
N PHE A 224 -2.88 9.10 -22.70
CA PHE A 224 -2.30 8.08 -23.56
C PHE A 224 -3.17 6.83 -23.66
N THR A 225 -2.91 6.05 -24.70
CA THR A 225 -3.54 4.74 -24.91
C THR A 225 -2.55 3.65 -24.52
N VAL A 226 -2.98 2.73 -23.67
CA VAL A 226 -2.22 1.53 -23.30
C VAL A 226 -1.98 0.69 -24.56
N LYS A 227 -0.74 0.32 -24.80
CA LYS A 227 -0.35 -0.58 -25.90
C LYS A 227 -0.50 -2.03 -25.46
N ASP A 228 -0.94 -2.88 -26.37
CA ASP A 228 -0.83 -4.33 -26.20
C ASP A 228 0.65 -4.73 -26.33
N THR A 229 1.23 -5.30 -25.28
CA THR A 229 2.63 -5.76 -25.28
C THR A 229 2.74 -7.28 -25.43
N GLY A 230 1.62 -7.97 -25.64
CA GLY A 230 1.55 -9.43 -25.79
C GLY A 230 1.64 -10.21 -24.47
N GLY A 231 1.75 -9.52 -23.33
CA GLY A 231 1.86 -10.10 -21.98
C GLY A 231 2.21 -9.06 -20.92
N TYR A 232 1.65 -9.18 -19.71
CA TYR A 232 1.86 -8.21 -18.62
C TYR A 232 3.31 -8.06 -18.13
N GLN A 233 4.20 -9.00 -18.47
CA GLN A 233 5.63 -8.94 -18.17
C GLN A 233 6.49 -8.67 -19.42
N ASN A 234 5.85 -8.42 -20.56
CA ASN A 234 6.52 -7.92 -21.76
C ASN A 234 6.48 -6.40 -21.67
N TRP A 235 7.60 -5.80 -21.29
CA TRP A 235 7.68 -4.37 -21.03
C TRP A 235 7.89 -3.58 -22.32
N ASP A 236 7.16 -2.49 -22.48
CA ASP A 236 7.36 -1.49 -23.53
C ASP A 236 7.51 -0.09 -22.90
N ASP A 237 8.46 0.68 -23.41
CA ASP A 237 8.66 2.07 -23.02
C ASP A 237 7.84 2.98 -23.93
N VAL A 238 6.94 3.75 -23.33
CA VAL A 238 6.07 4.67 -24.05
C VAL A 238 6.37 6.10 -23.62
N SER A 239 6.88 6.89 -24.58
CA SER A 239 6.99 8.35 -24.42
C SER A 239 5.60 8.96 -24.47
N LEU A 240 5.26 9.75 -23.45
CA LEU A 240 3.96 10.41 -23.31
C LEU A 240 3.97 11.89 -23.70
N GLY A 241 5.14 12.40 -24.10
CA GLY A 241 5.39 13.83 -24.29
C GLY A 241 6.17 14.42 -23.12
N GLU A 242 6.02 15.72 -22.90
CA GLU A 242 6.88 16.48 -22.00
C GLU A 242 6.08 17.26 -20.95
N VAL A 243 6.71 17.48 -19.79
CA VAL A 243 6.22 18.34 -18.71
C VAL A 243 7.27 19.39 -18.36
N THR A 244 6.85 20.54 -17.88
CA THR A 244 7.74 21.62 -17.43
C THR A 244 7.62 21.80 -15.93
N PHE A 245 8.76 21.80 -15.23
CA PHE A 245 8.84 22.21 -13.84
C PHE A 245 9.43 23.61 -13.78
N GLU A 246 8.60 24.59 -13.43
CA GLU A 246 9.02 26.00 -13.32
C GLU A 246 10.02 26.23 -12.17
N LYS A 247 9.96 25.39 -11.13
CA LYS A 247 10.79 25.50 -9.92
C LYS A 247 11.17 24.11 -9.42
N ALA A 248 12.32 24.03 -8.75
CA ALA A 248 12.64 22.89 -7.91
C ALA A 248 11.66 22.82 -6.72
N GLY A 249 11.40 21.62 -6.20
CA GLY A 249 10.51 21.41 -5.08
C GLY A 249 9.79 20.06 -5.07
N PRO A 250 8.90 19.85 -4.10
CA PRO A 250 8.09 18.65 -4.01
C PRO A 250 6.99 18.65 -5.09
N HIS A 251 6.78 17.50 -5.70
CA HIS A 251 5.76 17.23 -6.71
C HIS A 251 5.07 15.89 -6.45
N LYS A 252 3.90 15.75 -7.07
CA LYS A 252 3.07 14.54 -7.01
C LYS A 252 2.77 14.13 -8.45
N LEU A 253 2.89 12.83 -8.73
CA LEU A 253 2.51 12.23 -10.00
C LEU A 253 1.46 11.15 -9.76
N THR A 254 0.37 11.19 -10.53
CA THR A 254 -0.67 10.15 -10.53
C THR A 254 -0.88 9.58 -11.93
N VAL A 255 -1.31 8.32 -12.01
CA VAL A 255 -1.77 7.72 -13.27
C VAL A 255 -3.17 7.18 -13.10
N LYS A 256 -4.17 7.80 -13.72
CA LYS A 256 -5.59 7.43 -13.57
C LYS A 256 -6.14 6.82 -14.85
N VAL A 257 -7.13 5.96 -14.72
CA VAL A 257 -7.81 5.34 -15.86
C VAL A 257 -8.95 6.25 -16.30
N LEU A 258 -8.97 6.62 -17.58
CA LEU A 258 -10.06 7.38 -18.19
C LEU A 258 -11.13 6.43 -18.75
N SER A 259 -10.71 5.38 -19.44
CA SER A 259 -11.60 4.33 -19.95
C SER A 259 -10.89 2.99 -19.97
N LYS A 260 -11.58 1.95 -19.49
CA LYS A 260 -11.06 0.59 -19.42
C LYS A 260 -11.49 -0.21 -20.66
N ALA A 261 -10.52 -0.76 -21.38
CA ALA A 261 -10.70 -1.80 -22.39
C ALA A 261 -10.71 -3.18 -21.70
N ARG A 262 -10.20 -4.24 -22.35
CA ARG A 262 -10.14 -5.57 -21.72
C ARG A 262 -9.17 -5.61 -20.52
N GLY A 263 -8.03 -4.92 -20.60
CA GLY A 263 -7.07 -4.76 -19.50
C GLY A 263 -6.65 -3.30 -19.35
N ILE A 264 -6.16 -2.92 -18.16
CA ILE A 264 -5.57 -1.59 -17.92
C ILE A 264 -4.09 -1.68 -18.29
N MET A 265 -3.18 -1.91 -17.34
CA MET A 265 -1.76 -2.18 -17.59
C MET A 265 -1.08 -2.53 -16.25
N ASP A 266 0.11 -3.11 -16.34
CA ASP A 266 1.09 -3.08 -15.26
C ASP A 266 2.07 -1.94 -15.54
N ILE A 267 2.48 -1.17 -14.52
CA ILE A 267 3.55 -0.16 -14.66
C ILE A 267 4.75 -0.62 -13.86
N ARG A 268 5.90 -0.75 -14.52
CA ARG A 268 7.15 -1.08 -13.84
C ARG A 268 7.84 0.16 -13.30
N ARG A 269 7.83 1.24 -14.09
CA ARG A 269 8.58 2.46 -13.81
C ARG A 269 8.07 3.62 -14.65
N ILE A 270 8.23 4.82 -14.13
CA ILE A 270 8.08 6.08 -14.87
C ILE A 270 9.41 6.84 -14.77
N VAL A 271 9.87 7.41 -15.88
CA VAL A 271 11.09 8.21 -15.92
C VAL A 271 10.78 9.58 -16.49
N LEU A 272 11.18 10.62 -15.77
CA LEU A 272 11.18 11.99 -16.27
C LEU A 272 12.62 12.32 -16.68
N LYS A 273 12.89 12.41 -17.98
CA LYS A 273 14.23 12.65 -18.54
C LYS A 273 14.39 14.13 -18.87
N PRO A 274 15.41 14.84 -18.35
CA PRO A 274 15.68 16.21 -18.75
C PRO A 274 15.79 16.33 -20.28
N VAL A 275 15.09 17.30 -20.84
CA VAL A 275 15.22 17.69 -22.25
C VAL A 275 16.35 18.70 -22.35
N LYS A 276 17.26 18.50 -23.30
CA LYS A 276 18.37 19.41 -23.56
C LYS A 276 17.92 20.61 -24.40
#